data_AF-A0A286AAM9-F1
#
_entry.id   AF-A0A286AAM9-F1
#
_cell.length_a   1.000
_cell.length_b   1.000
_cell.length_c   1.000
_cell.angle_alpha   90.00
_cell.angle_beta   90.00
_cell.angle_gamma   90.00
#
_symmetry.space_group_name_H-M   'P 1'
#
loop_
_entity.id
_entity.type
_entity.pdbx_description
1 polymer ?
#
loop_
_entity_poly.entity_id
_entity_poly.type
_entity_poly.pdbx_seq_one_letter_code
_entity_poly.pdbx_strand_id
1 'polypeptide(L)'
;MSFEELNLHPSILKAIQEAGYTTPTPIQQQAVPELIAGHDIMASAQTGTGKTAAFMLPALHTLATPSQIRSRGPRVLVLTPTRELALQVSEAAKKYGKYLPRINVVSILGGMPYPLQNKLLSQPVDILVATPGRLIDHIQRGRIDFKRLQMLVLDEADRMLDMGFIEDVETIAAATPATRQTLLFSATLDNAIDKVAAKLLKTPKRIQVSSPKSRLDNIEQRLHYADDMSHKNRLLNHVLRDETLKQAIVFTATKRDADSLADTLFAQGYAAAALHGDMNQRERTRTLTRLRNGGLRVLVATDVAARGIDVADITHVINFDLPKFAEDYVHRIGRTGRAGAAGVAVSFASVKDSMHLSKIERYTGQRITSHIIVGLEPRIKPRFQGNGPRGTAPNVTQKRKRAPFSGFDSRPSFGAPGESGRNRNGQRTRTLGPDNRGNSFRNSNGNRASYQTARAK
;
A
#
# COMPACT_ATOMS: atom_id res chain seq x y z
N MET A 1 7.09 29.74 -0.54
CA MET A 1 8.25 29.22 0.19
C MET A 1 9.19 28.53 -0.80
N SER A 2 10.46 28.91 -0.84
CA SER A 2 11.52 28.24 -1.63
C SER A 2 12.12 27.04 -0.89
N PHE A 3 13.05 26.31 -1.53
CA PHE A 3 13.85 25.29 -0.85
C PHE A 3 14.91 25.88 0.10
N GLU A 4 15.39 27.10 -0.17
CA GLU A 4 16.42 27.77 0.63
C GLU A 4 15.84 28.21 1.99
N GLU A 5 14.59 28.68 1.98
CA GLU A 5 13.80 28.99 3.18
C GLU A 5 13.53 27.77 4.09
N LEU A 6 13.74 26.53 3.63
CA LEU A 6 13.63 25.33 4.47
C LEU A 6 14.85 25.09 5.38
N ASN A 7 15.88 25.95 5.32
CA ASN A 7 17.06 25.93 6.19
C ASN A 7 17.83 24.58 6.16
N LEU A 8 17.78 23.89 5.02
CA LEU A 8 18.48 22.62 4.78
C LEU A 8 20.00 22.83 4.63
N HIS A 9 20.78 21.78 4.89
CA HIS A 9 22.24 21.86 4.79
C HIS A 9 22.68 22.20 3.34
N PRO A 10 23.67 23.09 3.10
CA PRO A 10 24.00 23.57 1.75
C PRO A 10 24.29 22.47 0.70
N SER A 11 24.94 21.37 1.09
CA SER A 11 25.12 20.19 0.22
C SER A 11 23.80 19.61 -0.31
N ILE A 12 22.74 19.64 0.49
CA ILE A 12 21.42 19.11 0.15
C ILE A 12 20.72 20.08 -0.80
N LEU A 13 20.78 21.39 -0.53
CA LEU A 13 20.27 22.43 -1.44
C LEU A 13 20.92 22.31 -2.84
N LYS A 14 22.24 22.12 -2.90
CA LYS A 14 22.96 21.86 -4.15
C LYS A 14 22.46 20.60 -4.88
N ALA A 15 22.17 19.52 -4.15
CA ALA A 15 21.63 18.29 -4.73
C ALA A 15 20.17 18.45 -5.22
N ILE A 16 19.36 19.28 -4.56
CA ILE A 16 17.98 19.65 -4.97
C ILE A 16 18.02 20.50 -6.25
N GLN A 17 18.93 21.45 -6.34
CA GLN A 17 19.10 22.30 -7.52
C GLN A 17 19.56 21.48 -8.74
N GLU A 18 20.57 20.62 -8.59
CA GLU A 18 21.01 19.70 -9.65
C GLU A 18 19.91 18.68 -10.02
N ALA A 19 19.06 18.30 -9.07
CA ALA A 19 17.90 17.44 -9.29
C ALA A 19 16.79 18.06 -10.16
N GLY A 20 16.89 19.35 -10.51
CA GLY A 20 15.90 20.10 -11.27
C GLY A 20 14.69 20.57 -10.46
N TYR A 21 14.79 20.61 -9.12
CA TYR A 21 13.67 20.97 -8.25
C TYR A 21 13.75 22.44 -7.84
N THR A 22 12.79 23.24 -8.33
CA THR A 22 12.75 24.70 -8.11
C THR A 22 11.90 25.11 -6.90
N THR A 23 10.77 24.45 -6.68
CA THR A 23 9.83 24.76 -5.58
C THR A 23 9.49 23.52 -4.75
N PRO A 24 9.46 23.63 -3.41
CA PRO A 24 9.03 22.54 -2.54
C PRO A 24 7.53 22.31 -2.69
N THR A 25 7.10 21.04 -2.72
CA THR A 25 5.68 20.68 -2.76
C THR A 25 4.99 21.03 -1.43
N PRO A 26 3.66 21.17 -1.36
CA PRO A 26 2.99 21.59 -0.11
C PRO A 26 3.24 20.65 1.08
N ILE A 27 3.46 19.35 0.84
CA ILE A 27 3.84 18.39 1.89
C ILE A 27 5.29 18.58 2.36
N GLN A 28 6.19 19.05 1.49
CA GLN A 28 7.56 19.42 1.88
C GLN A 28 7.57 20.75 2.66
N GLN A 29 6.81 21.75 2.21
CA GLN A 29 6.67 23.04 2.90
C GLN A 29 6.15 22.88 4.34
N GLN A 30 5.18 21.99 4.56
CA GLN A 30 4.61 21.76 5.89
C GLN A 30 5.46 20.80 6.74
N ALA A 31 5.98 19.69 6.18
CA ALA A 31 6.66 18.67 6.98
C ALA A 31 8.13 18.99 7.26
N VAL A 32 8.90 19.56 6.31
CA VAL A 32 10.35 19.71 6.48
C VAL A 32 10.73 20.59 7.67
N PRO A 33 10.10 21.77 7.93
CA PRO A 33 10.41 22.58 9.11
C PRO A 33 10.11 21.86 10.43
N GLU A 34 8.94 21.20 10.51
CA GLU A 34 8.51 20.45 11.70
C GLU A 34 9.42 19.23 11.98
N LEU A 35 9.98 18.61 10.93
CA LEU A 35 10.95 17.52 11.06
C LEU A 35 12.33 18.00 11.50
N ILE A 36 12.80 19.15 11.00
CA ILE A 36 14.05 19.78 11.45
C ILE A 36 13.94 20.20 12.92
N ALA A 37 12.76 20.65 13.36
CA ALA A 37 12.45 20.93 14.77
C ALA A 37 12.39 19.67 15.66
N GLY A 38 12.49 18.46 15.10
CA GLY A 38 12.55 17.21 15.85
C GLY A 38 11.19 16.63 16.27
N HIS A 39 10.07 17.18 15.79
CA HIS A 39 8.74 16.65 16.10
C HIS A 39 8.47 15.32 15.37
N ASP A 40 7.76 14.40 16.03
CA ASP A 40 7.12 13.28 15.33
C ASP A 40 6.04 13.80 14.40
N ILE A 41 5.83 13.14 13.25
CA ILE A 41 4.85 13.57 12.24
C ILE A 41 3.95 12.42 11.80
N MET A 42 2.67 12.75 11.67
CA MET A 42 1.65 11.94 11.02
C MET A 42 1.18 12.66 9.74
N ALA A 43 1.68 12.21 8.59
CA ALA A 43 1.52 12.88 7.31
C ALA A 43 0.68 12.07 6.32
N SER A 44 -0.39 12.68 5.80
CA SER A 44 -1.09 12.21 4.60
C SER A 44 -0.82 13.13 3.43
N ALA A 45 -0.34 12.51 2.35
CA ALA A 45 -0.33 13.08 1.01
C ALA A 45 -0.34 11.92 0.00
N GLN A 46 -0.89 12.16 -1.18
CA GLN A 46 -1.01 11.13 -2.22
C GLN A 46 0.36 10.66 -2.75
N THR A 47 0.39 9.56 -3.50
CA THR A 47 1.59 9.14 -4.23
C THR A 47 2.03 10.20 -5.26
N GLY A 48 3.34 10.35 -5.47
CA GLY A 48 3.90 11.36 -6.38
C GLY A 48 3.85 12.82 -5.90
N THR A 49 3.34 13.11 -4.69
CA THR A 49 3.31 14.48 -4.13
C THR A 49 4.64 14.95 -3.52
N GLY A 50 5.69 14.13 -3.62
CA GLY A 50 7.01 14.44 -3.05
C GLY A 50 7.26 13.94 -1.62
N LYS A 51 6.39 13.09 -1.06
CA LYS A 51 6.54 12.47 0.30
C LYS A 51 7.96 11.96 0.59
N THR A 52 8.56 11.22 -0.34
CA THR A 52 9.90 10.65 -0.16
C THR A 52 10.97 11.72 0.09
N ALA A 53 10.89 12.87 -0.56
CA ALA A 53 11.78 13.99 -0.27
C ALA A 53 11.37 14.72 1.03
N ALA A 54 10.07 14.80 1.35
CA ALA A 54 9.59 15.43 2.59
C ALA A 54 10.18 14.79 3.86
N PHE A 55 10.45 13.47 3.89
CA PHE A 55 11.23 12.85 4.97
C PHE A 55 12.73 12.72 4.68
N MET A 56 13.15 12.44 3.44
CA MET A 56 14.56 12.17 3.15
C MET A 56 15.45 13.42 3.25
N LEU A 57 14.93 14.61 2.92
CA LEU A 57 15.68 15.87 3.05
C LEU A 57 16.02 16.22 4.51
N PRO A 58 15.08 16.25 5.47
CA PRO A 58 15.41 16.44 6.88
C PRO A 58 16.23 15.28 7.45
N ALA A 59 15.97 14.02 7.05
CA ALA A 59 16.80 12.88 7.46
C ALA A 59 18.28 13.06 7.07
N LEU A 60 18.55 13.53 5.85
CA LEU A 60 19.91 13.85 5.38
C LEU A 60 20.50 15.09 6.09
N HIS A 61 19.67 16.08 6.46
CA HIS A 61 20.10 17.21 7.28
C HIS A 61 20.56 16.73 8.67
N THR A 62 19.80 15.85 9.34
CA THR A 62 20.23 15.22 10.60
C THR A 62 21.56 14.47 10.44
N LEU A 63 21.76 13.81 9.30
CA LEU A 63 22.98 13.05 9.00
C LEU A 63 24.22 13.91 8.76
N ALA A 64 24.06 15.15 8.27
CA ALA A 64 25.17 16.08 8.01
C ALA A 64 25.99 16.37 9.29
N THR A 65 25.31 16.49 10.44
CA THR A 65 25.96 16.54 11.76
C THR A 65 26.42 15.13 12.16
N PRO A 66 27.71 14.91 12.51
CA PRO A 66 28.20 13.60 12.95
C PRO A 66 27.49 13.08 14.22
N SER A 67 27.33 11.75 14.32
CA SER A 67 26.79 11.13 15.54
C SER A 67 27.88 10.96 16.62
N GLN A 68 27.54 11.33 17.85
CA GLN A 68 28.39 11.11 19.03
C GLN A 68 28.46 9.62 19.43
N ILE A 69 27.48 8.80 19.02
CA ILE A 69 27.42 7.37 19.35
C ILE A 69 28.18 6.58 18.30
N ARG A 70 29.34 6.03 18.69
CA ARG A 70 30.15 5.14 17.84
C ARG A 70 29.48 3.78 17.66
N SER A 71 28.76 3.60 16.55
CA SER A 71 28.21 2.33 16.09
C SER A 71 28.28 2.22 14.56
N ARG A 72 28.24 0.99 14.03
CA ARG A 72 28.09 0.71 12.59
C ARG A 72 26.64 0.71 12.12
N GLY A 73 25.67 0.64 13.04
CA GLY A 73 24.25 0.58 12.72
C GLY A 73 23.68 1.88 12.13
N PRO A 74 22.46 1.85 11.54
CA PRO A 74 21.82 3.03 10.97
C PRO A 74 21.57 4.15 11.97
N ARG A 75 21.55 5.38 11.46
CA ARG A 75 20.98 6.57 12.12
C ARG A 75 19.55 6.85 11.65
N VAL A 76 19.25 6.50 10.40
CA VAL A 76 17.92 6.59 9.79
C VAL A 76 17.49 5.20 9.33
N LEU A 77 16.28 4.79 9.72
CA LEU A 77 15.64 3.55 9.27
C LEU A 77 14.34 3.93 8.54
N VAL A 78 14.19 3.49 7.30
CA VAL A 78 12.94 3.63 6.53
C VAL A 78 12.33 2.26 6.27
N LEU A 79 11.13 2.04 6.82
CA LEU A 79 10.29 0.88 6.56
C LEU A 79 9.37 1.15 5.38
N THR A 80 9.24 0.17 4.50
CA THR A 80 8.45 0.24 3.27
C THR A 80 7.72 -1.09 3.02
N PRO A 81 6.48 -1.07 2.50
CA PRO A 81 5.70 -2.28 2.22
C PRO A 81 6.27 -3.15 1.08
N THR A 82 6.99 -2.56 0.11
CA THR A 82 7.46 -3.26 -1.10
C THR A 82 8.95 -3.04 -1.34
N ARG A 83 9.58 -4.02 -1.99
CA ARG A 83 11.01 -3.99 -2.34
C ARG A 83 11.31 -2.87 -3.35
N GLU A 84 10.33 -2.57 -4.19
CA GLU A 84 10.39 -1.61 -5.28
C GLU A 84 10.37 -0.18 -4.73
N LEU A 85 9.50 0.08 -3.73
CA LEU A 85 9.51 1.34 -2.98
C LEU A 85 10.79 1.48 -2.16
N ALA A 86 11.27 0.42 -1.52
CA ALA A 86 12.54 0.43 -0.81
C ALA A 86 13.72 0.85 -1.72
N LEU A 87 13.76 0.35 -2.96
CA LEU A 87 14.77 0.75 -3.95
C LEU A 87 14.59 2.21 -4.39
N GLN A 88 13.36 2.67 -4.63
CA GLN A 88 13.08 4.09 -4.96
C GLN A 88 13.52 5.05 -3.85
N VAL A 89 13.21 4.73 -2.59
CA VAL A 89 13.67 5.48 -1.41
C VAL A 89 15.20 5.45 -1.30
N SER A 90 15.84 4.31 -1.61
CA SER A 90 17.30 4.18 -1.59
C SER A 90 17.99 5.02 -2.67
N GLU A 91 17.43 5.08 -3.88
CA GLU A 91 17.95 5.96 -4.94
C GLU A 91 17.67 7.45 -4.66
N ALA A 92 16.52 7.78 -4.07
CA ALA A 92 16.23 9.14 -3.61
C ALA A 92 17.22 9.60 -2.52
N ALA A 93 17.54 8.72 -1.55
CA ALA A 93 18.53 8.97 -0.52
C ALA A 93 19.93 9.25 -1.11
N LYS A 94 20.37 8.46 -2.09
CA LYS A 94 21.64 8.70 -2.82
C LYS A 94 21.60 10.00 -3.61
N LYS A 95 20.49 10.28 -4.32
CA LYS A 95 20.30 11.48 -5.15
C LYS A 95 20.44 12.75 -4.32
N TYR A 96 19.75 12.85 -3.19
CA TYR A 96 19.79 14.04 -2.33
C TYR A 96 21.02 14.07 -1.41
N GLY A 97 21.57 12.90 -1.07
CA GLY A 97 22.79 12.77 -0.27
C GLY A 97 24.10 12.96 -1.04
N LYS A 98 24.05 13.15 -2.37
CA LYS A 98 25.21 13.18 -3.29
C LYS A 98 26.40 14.03 -2.83
N TYR A 99 26.14 15.18 -2.19
CA TYR A 99 27.17 16.11 -1.72
C TYR A 99 27.42 16.09 -0.20
N LEU A 100 26.87 15.11 0.52
CA LEU A 100 27.18 14.87 1.93
C LEU A 100 28.33 13.86 2.07
N PRO A 101 29.34 14.13 2.92
CA PRO A 101 30.49 13.25 3.04
C PRO A 101 30.12 11.91 3.69
N ARG A 102 30.50 10.80 3.06
CA ARG A 102 30.55 9.45 3.63
C ARG A 102 29.19 8.80 3.99
N ILE A 103 28.06 9.30 3.48
CA ILE A 103 26.74 8.67 3.69
C ILE A 103 26.69 7.28 3.04
N ASN A 104 26.48 6.22 3.82
CA ASN A 104 26.18 4.89 3.29
C ASN A 104 24.68 4.57 3.35
N VAL A 105 24.12 4.17 2.20
CA VAL A 105 22.70 3.79 2.02
C VAL A 105 22.61 2.31 1.67
N VAL A 106 21.98 1.52 2.54
CA VAL A 106 21.82 0.06 2.37
C VAL A 106 20.34 -0.31 2.31
N SER A 107 19.99 -1.22 1.39
CA SER A 107 18.65 -1.81 1.27
C SER A 107 18.67 -3.28 1.72
N ILE A 108 17.78 -3.69 2.63
CA ILE A 108 17.64 -5.10 3.06
C ILE A 108 16.25 -5.65 2.73
N LEU A 109 16.19 -6.45 1.67
CA LEU A 109 14.94 -6.80 0.98
C LEU A 109 14.76 -8.32 0.91
N GLY A 110 13.51 -8.77 0.96
CA GLY A 110 13.17 -10.17 0.65
C GLY A 110 13.71 -10.59 -0.72
N GLY A 111 14.06 -11.87 -0.89
CA GLY A 111 14.60 -12.39 -2.15
C GLY A 111 16.07 -12.02 -2.46
N MET A 112 16.66 -11.01 -1.82
CA MET A 112 18.11 -10.77 -1.91
C MET A 112 18.90 -11.85 -1.13
N PRO A 113 20.00 -12.42 -1.69
CA PRO A 113 20.80 -13.43 -0.99
C PRO A 113 21.37 -12.94 0.34
N TYR A 114 21.26 -13.75 1.40
CA TYR A 114 21.80 -13.45 2.72
C TYR A 114 23.29 -13.08 2.73
N PRO A 115 24.21 -13.74 1.99
CA PRO A 115 25.63 -13.36 1.97
C PRO A 115 25.87 -11.91 1.50
N LEU A 116 25.09 -11.43 0.53
CA LEU A 116 25.16 -10.04 0.05
C LEU A 116 24.67 -9.07 1.13
N GLN A 117 23.51 -9.34 1.74
CA GLN A 117 22.98 -8.51 2.83
C GLN A 117 23.94 -8.47 4.03
N ASN A 118 24.52 -9.61 4.41
CA ASN A 118 25.53 -9.72 5.47
C ASN A 118 26.82 -8.92 5.15
N LYS A 119 27.23 -8.86 3.88
CA LYS A 119 28.39 -8.05 3.44
C LYS A 119 28.09 -6.55 3.53
N LEU A 120 26.88 -6.13 3.19
CA LEU A 120 26.46 -4.72 3.30
C LEU A 120 26.34 -4.27 4.76
N LEU A 121 25.76 -5.11 5.63
CA LEU A 121 25.58 -4.83 7.06
C LEU A 121 26.87 -4.94 7.91
N SER A 122 27.98 -5.46 7.37
CA SER A 122 29.26 -5.51 8.10
C SER A 122 30.00 -4.16 8.10
N GLN A 123 29.66 -3.30 7.14
CA GLN A 123 30.16 -1.94 7.00
C GLN A 123 29.30 -0.95 7.81
N PRO A 124 29.79 0.27 8.12
CA PRO A 124 28.95 1.31 8.70
C PRO A 124 27.81 1.68 7.74
N VAL A 125 26.57 1.69 8.24
CA VAL A 125 25.36 2.08 7.50
C VAL A 125 24.78 3.33 8.15
N ASP A 126 24.44 4.36 7.39
CA ASP A 126 23.80 5.58 7.93
C ASP A 126 22.30 5.60 7.67
N ILE A 127 21.89 5.22 6.46
CA ILE A 127 20.49 5.02 6.06
C ILE A 127 20.27 3.54 5.75
N LEU A 128 19.36 2.90 6.48
CA LEU A 128 18.88 1.55 6.19
C LEU A 128 17.44 1.63 5.67
N VAL A 129 17.18 1.05 4.49
CA VAL A 129 15.84 0.95 3.91
C VAL A 129 15.42 -0.51 3.85
N ALA A 130 14.23 -0.86 4.33
CA ALA A 130 13.85 -2.25 4.55
C ALA A 130 12.38 -2.57 4.26
N THR A 131 12.13 -3.84 3.96
CA THR A 131 10.81 -4.48 4.06
C THR A 131 10.70 -5.22 5.41
N PRO A 132 9.64 -5.01 6.22
CA PRO A 132 9.59 -5.40 7.64
C PRO A 132 10.10 -6.81 7.99
N GLY A 133 9.49 -7.88 7.47
CA GLY A 133 9.92 -9.26 7.79
C GLY A 133 11.41 -9.58 7.50
N ARG A 134 12.01 -9.00 6.45
CA ARG A 134 13.47 -9.18 6.19
C ARG A 134 14.34 -8.35 7.14
N LEU A 135 13.83 -7.25 7.70
CA LEU A 135 14.55 -6.60 8.78
C LEU A 135 14.52 -7.47 10.05
N ILE A 136 13.37 -8.07 10.38
CA ILE A 136 13.24 -8.97 11.54
C ILE A 136 14.16 -10.19 11.42
N ASP A 137 14.26 -10.79 10.23
CA ASP A 137 15.25 -11.85 9.90
C ASP A 137 16.69 -11.47 10.35
N HIS A 138 17.09 -10.20 10.21
CA HIS A 138 18.42 -9.70 10.57
C HIS A 138 18.56 -9.25 12.02
N ILE A 139 17.49 -8.70 12.62
CA ILE A 139 17.41 -8.35 14.05
C ILE A 139 17.59 -9.63 14.88
N GLN A 140 16.79 -10.67 14.60
CA GLN A 140 16.86 -11.96 15.29
C GLN A 140 18.24 -12.64 15.16
N ARG A 141 18.97 -12.37 14.07
CA ARG A 141 20.33 -12.88 13.82
C ARG A 141 21.44 -11.98 14.39
N GLY A 142 21.10 -10.93 15.15
CA GLY A 142 22.04 -9.99 15.75
C GLY A 142 22.89 -9.21 14.74
N ARG A 143 22.39 -8.99 13.51
CA ARG A 143 23.17 -8.39 12.41
C ARG A 143 23.07 -6.87 12.31
N ILE A 144 22.23 -6.24 13.12
CA ILE A 144 21.96 -4.81 13.10
C ILE A 144 21.97 -4.29 14.53
N ASP A 145 22.71 -3.21 14.76
CA ASP A 145 22.68 -2.43 15.98
C ASP A 145 21.81 -1.17 15.73
N PHE A 146 20.97 -0.80 16.69
CA PHE A 146 20.14 0.41 16.61
C PHE A 146 20.52 1.50 17.61
N LYS A 147 21.60 1.33 18.41
CA LYS A 147 21.99 2.27 19.46
C LYS A 147 22.17 3.73 19.02
N ARG A 148 22.52 3.98 17.75
CA ARG A 148 22.64 5.35 17.18
C ARG A 148 21.47 5.78 16.29
N LEU A 149 20.37 5.03 16.27
CA LEU A 149 19.19 5.40 15.48
C LEU A 149 18.53 6.66 16.05
N GLN A 150 18.40 7.68 15.21
CA GLN A 150 17.80 8.97 15.52
C GLN A 150 16.42 9.12 14.86
N MET A 151 16.17 8.44 13.74
CA MET A 151 14.94 8.57 12.97
C MET A 151 14.41 7.21 12.50
N LEU A 152 13.12 6.96 12.73
CA LEU A 152 12.34 5.85 12.15
C LEU A 152 11.24 6.41 11.25
N VAL A 153 11.23 6.02 9.98
CA VAL A 153 10.22 6.43 8.99
C VAL A 153 9.41 5.21 8.56
N LEU A 154 8.09 5.36 8.53
CA LEU A 154 7.14 4.43 7.92
C LEU A 154 6.59 5.10 6.64
N ASP A 155 7.00 4.64 5.46
CA ASP A 155 6.42 5.12 4.18
C ASP A 155 5.42 4.11 3.63
N GLU A 156 4.31 4.61 3.07
CA GLU A 156 3.09 3.84 2.76
C GLU A 156 2.63 2.96 3.95
N ALA A 157 2.43 3.59 5.11
CA ALA A 157 2.00 2.93 6.36
C ALA A 157 0.60 2.28 6.26
N ASP A 158 -0.31 2.88 5.51
CA ASP A 158 -1.59 2.29 5.07
C ASP A 158 -1.38 0.95 4.35
N ARG A 159 -0.33 0.85 3.53
CA ARG A 159 -0.03 -0.38 2.80
C ARG A 159 0.70 -1.42 3.64
N MET A 160 1.43 -1.00 4.68
CA MET A 160 1.93 -1.92 5.70
C MET A 160 0.80 -2.49 6.57
N LEU A 161 -0.26 -1.70 6.83
CA LEU A 161 -1.51 -2.18 7.45
C LEU A 161 -2.21 -3.22 6.57
N ASP A 162 -2.50 -2.90 5.29
CA ASP A 162 -3.16 -3.82 4.35
C ASP A 162 -2.46 -5.18 4.21
N MET A 163 -1.12 -5.17 4.31
CA MET A 163 -0.27 -6.35 4.12
C MET A 163 -0.02 -7.14 5.42
N GLY A 164 -0.61 -6.71 6.53
CA GLY A 164 -0.48 -7.37 7.84
C GLY A 164 0.84 -7.12 8.58
N PHE A 165 1.69 -6.20 8.09
CA PHE A 165 3.00 -5.92 8.68
C PHE A 165 2.96 -5.06 9.96
N ILE A 166 1.81 -4.85 10.60
CA ILE A 166 1.73 -3.99 11.80
C ILE A 166 2.45 -4.63 13.00
N GLU A 167 2.29 -5.93 13.20
CA GLU A 167 3.00 -6.66 14.27
C GLU A 167 4.52 -6.67 13.99
N ASP A 168 4.92 -6.81 12.72
CA ASP A 168 6.33 -6.66 12.30
C ASP A 168 6.87 -5.25 12.62
N VAL A 169 6.12 -4.20 12.25
CA VAL A 169 6.49 -2.80 12.43
C VAL A 169 6.57 -2.43 13.92
N GLU A 170 5.63 -2.89 14.75
CA GLU A 170 5.66 -2.72 16.20
C GLU A 170 6.87 -3.47 16.82
N THR A 171 7.16 -4.69 16.36
CA THR A 171 8.35 -5.46 16.75
C THR A 171 9.65 -4.71 16.43
N ILE A 172 9.76 -4.14 15.22
CA ILE A 172 10.90 -3.33 14.81
C ILE A 172 11.00 -2.05 15.64
N ALA A 173 9.88 -1.36 15.87
CA ALA A 173 9.85 -0.13 16.65
C ALA A 173 10.27 -0.36 18.11
N ALA A 174 9.91 -1.50 18.71
CA ALA A 174 10.36 -1.89 20.05
C ALA A 174 11.86 -2.23 20.11
N ALA A 175 12.45 -2.73 19.01
CA ALA A 175 13.88 -3.01 18.91
C ALA A 175 14.77 -1.76 18.71
N THR A 176 14.19 -0.56 18.62
CA THR A 176 14.93 0.70 18.35
C THR A 176 14.81 1.69 19.52
N PRO A 177 15.77 2.61 19.72
CA PRO A 177 15.76 3.56 20.82
C PRO A 177 14.45 4.33 20.97
N ALA A 178 13.92 4.40 22.19
CA ALA A 178 12.72 5.16 22.51
C ALA A 178 12.93 6.69 22.40
N THR A 179 14.16 7.17 22.23
CA THR A 179 14.51 8.59 22.05
C THR A 179 14.55 9.05 20.59
N ARG A 180 14.33 8.15 19.62
CA ARG A 180 14.23 8.49 18.19
C ARG A 180 13.03 9.38 17.91
N GLN A 181 13.13 10.17 16.85
CA GLN A 181 11.99 10.76 16.13
C GLN A 181 11.32 9.66 15.28
N THR A 182 9.99 9.61 15.26
CA THR A 182 9.21 8.67 14.43
C THR A 182 8.27 9.41 13.47
N LEU A 183 8.25 8.97 12.22
CA LEU A 183 7.53 9.61 11.12
C LEU A 183 6.61 8.58 10.46
N LEU A 184 5.33 8.90 10.32
CA LEU A 184 4.35 8.07 9.63
C LEU A 184 3.83 8.79 8.38
N PHE A 185 4.15 8.27 7.21
CA PHE A 185 3.67 8.75 5.92
C PHE A 185 2.67 7.75 5.32
N SER A 186 1.48 8.23 5.03
CA SER A 186 0.35 7.46 4.51
C SER A 186 -0.27 8.18 3.30
N ALA A 187 -1.21 7.54 2.59
CA ALA A 187 -2.20 8.26 1.78
C ALA A 187 -3.47 8.51 2.61
N THR A 188 -3.94 7.54 3.41
CA THR A 188 -5.11 7.69 4.29
C THR A 188 -4.74 8.10 5.72
N LEU A 189 -5.62 8.84 6.41
CA LEU A 189 -5.62 9.00 7.88
C LEU A 189 -6.98 8.52 8.40
N ASP A 190 -7.16 7.20 8.39
CA ASP A 190 -8.36 6.54 8.91
C ASP A 190 -8.18 6.04 10.35
N ASN A 191 -9.27 5.57 10.96
CA ASN A 191 -9.31 5.08 12.34
C ASN A 191 -8.41 3.85 12.61
N ALA A 192 -7.88 3.16 11.59
CA ALA A 192 -6.92 2.08 11.77
C ALA A 192 -5.49 2.62 11.74
N ILE A 193 -5.18 3.54 10.81
CA ILE A 193 -3.90 4.25 10.79
C ILE A 193 -3.71 5.15 12.02
N ASP A 194 -4.79 5.74 12.57
CA ASP A 194 -4.76 6.44 13.87
C ASP A 194 -4.35 5.53 15.04
N LYS A 195 -4.72 4.24 15.02
CA LYS A 195 -4.31 3.27 16.05
C LYS A 195 -2.83 2.88 15.92
N VAL A 196 -2.34 2.73 14.69
CA VAL A 196 -0.91 2.49 14.42
C VAL A 196 -0.08 3.71 14.85
N ALA A 197 -0.54 4.92 14.51
CA ALA A 197 0.09 6.16 14.94
C ALA A 197 0.16 6.29 16.47
N ALA A 198 -0.94 6.02 17.17
CA ALA A 198 -1.03 6.13 18.64
C ALA A 198 -0.10 5.17 19.41
N LYS A 199 0.34 4.06 18.79
CA LYS A 199 1.32 3.14 19.39
C LYS A 199 2.78 3.54 19.13
N LEU A 200 3.05 4.29 18.06
CA LEU A 200 4.39 4.47 17.50
C LEU A 200 4.93 5.90 17.58
N LEU A 201 4.04 6.90 17.66
CA LEU A 201 4.36 8.33 17.62
C LEU A 201 4.11 9.01 18.97
N LYS A 202 4.89 10.05 19.27
CA LYS A 202 4.74 10.89 20.46
C LYS A 202 4.24 12.28 20.10
N THR A 203 3.02 12.62 20.53
CA THR A 203 2.40 13.95 20.30
C THR A 203 2.60 14.49 18.86
N PRO A 204 2.31 13.69 17.81
CA PRO A 204 2.75 14.00 16.45
C PRO A 204 2.02 15.20 15.85
N LYS A 205 2.75 15.99 15.05
CA LYS A 205 2.13 16.99 14.17
C LYS A 205 1.33 16.26 13.09
N ARG A 206 0.03 16.54 12.99
CA ARG A 206 -0.82 16.03 11.89
C ARG A 206 -0.73 16.97 10.70
N ILE A 207 -0.35 16.43 9.56
CA ILE A 207 -0.20 17.15 8.29
C ILE A 207 -1.03 16.44 7.22
N GLN A 208 -1.93 17.16 6.56
CA GLN A 208 -2.81 16.58 5.53
C GLN A 208 -2.86 17.48 4.30
N VAL A 209 -2.26 17.00 3.21
CA VAL A 209 -2.13 17.75 1.95
C VAL A 209 -3.07 17.19 0.89
N SER A 210 -4.15 17.95 0.68
CA SER A 210 -5.25 17.82 -0.29
C SER A 210 -5.98 16.47 -0.38
N SER A 211 -7.31 16.56 -0.39
CA SER A 211 -8.21 15.40 -0.50
C SER A 211 -7.91 14.56 -1.76
N PRO A 212 -8.09 13.21 -1.73
CA PRO A 212 -7.98 12.35 -2.91
C PRO A 212 -8.73 12.83 -4.16
N LYS A 213 -9.80 13.62 -3.98
CA LYS A 213 -10.64 14.16 -5.05
C LYS A 213 -9.85 14.92 -6.11
N SER A 214 -8.92 15.81 -5.72
CA SER A 214 -8.24 16.76 -6.64
C SER A 214 -7.26 16.15 -7.65
N ARG A 215 -7.29 14.82 -7.81
CA ARG A 215 -6.53 14.08 -8.82
C ARG A 215 -7.42 13.22 -9.72
N LEU A 216 -8.70 13.06 -9.35
CA LEU A 216 -9.70 12.38 -10.16
C LEU A 216 -10.11 13.25 -11.35
N ASP A 217 -10.00 14.58 -11.20
CA ASP A 217 -10.38 15.58 -12.20
C ASP A 217 -9.60 15.43 -13.53
N ASN A 218 -8.34 14.95 -13.48
CA ASN A 218 -7.51 14.68 -14.65
C ASN A 218 -7.60 13.21 -15.13
N ILE A 219 -8.46 12.38 -14.53
CA ILE A 219 -8.58 10.94 -14.83
C ILE A 219 -10.01 10.62 -15.26
N GLU A 220 -10.22 10.45 -16.57
CA GLU A 220 -11.50 10.02 -17.13
C GLU A 220 -11.80 8.59 -16.68
N GLN A 221 -12.91 8.38 -15.97
CA GLN A 221 -13.25 7.09 -15.37
C GLN A 221 -14.44 6.45 -16.08
N ARG A 222 -14.14 5.41 -16.90
CA ARG A 222 -15.10 4.68 -17.73
C ARG A 222 -15.45 3.34 -17.07
N LEU A 223 -16.72 3.10 -16.78
CA LEU A 223 -17.24 1.80 -16.33
C LEU A 223 -17.91 1.07 -17.51
N HIS A 224 -17.49 -0.16 -17.78
CA HIS A 224 -18.23 -1.08 -18.66
C HIS A 224 -18.71 -2.29 -17.86
N TYR A 225 -19.93 -2.72 -18.14
CA TYR A 225 -20.46 -3.96 -17.57
C TYR A 225 -20.16 -5.14 -18.49
N ALA A 226 -19.73 -6.26 -17.90
CA ALA A 226 -19.42 -7.51 -18.59
C ALA A 226 -20.30 -8.64 -18.05
N ASP A 227 -20.94 -9.38 -18.95
CA ASP A 227 -21.80 -10.52 -18.57
C ASP A 227 -20.97 -11.73 -18.11
N ASP A 228 -19.83 -11.96 -18.77
CA ASP A 228 -18.94 -13.10 -18.57
C ASP A 228 -17.47 -12.76 -18.94
N MET A 229 -16.56 -13.72 -18.75
CA MET A 229 -15.11 -13.57 -19.03
C MET A 229 -14.79 -13.37 -20.53
N SER A 230 -15.59 -13.95 -21.43
CA SER A 230 -15.41 -13.77 -22.88
C SER A 230 -15.80 -12.35 -23.30
N HIS A 231 -16.91 -11.83 -22.76
CA HIS A 231 -17.26 -10.42 -22.92
C HIS A 231 -16.17 -9.50 -22.34
N LYS A 232 -15.68 -9.80 -21.15
CA LYS A 232 -14.60 -9.06 -20.48
C LYS A 232 -13.31 -8.99 -21.31
N ASN A 233 -12.92 -10.09 -21.96
CA ASN A 233 -11.78 -10.14 -22.88
C ASN A 233 -12.02 -9.34 -24.18
N ARG A 234 -13.24 -9.36 -24.73
CA ARG A 234 -13.61 -8.52 -25.88
C ARG A 234 -13.55 -7.03 -25.55
N LEU A 235 -14.03 -6.62 -24.37
CA LEU A 235 -13.93 -5.24 -23.87
C LEU A 235 -12.48 -4.81 -23.67
N LEU A 236 -11.63 -5.66 -23.09
CA LEU A 236 -10.19 -5.40 -22.96
C LEU A 236 -9.54 -5.18 -24.34
N ASN A 237 -9.82 -6.06 -25.30
CA ASN A 237 -9.24 -5.98 -26.63
C ASN A 237 -9.75 -4.80 -27.47
N HIS A 238 -10.92 -4.25 -27.16
CA HIS A 238 -11.36 -2.96 -27.71
C HIS A 238 -10.54 -1.82 -27.10
N VAL A 239 -10.41 -1.76 -25.78
CA VAL A 239 -9.66 -0.70 -25.06
C VAL A 239 -8.16 -0.72 -25.44
N LEU A 240 -7.56 -1.89 -25.64
CA LEU A 240 -6.16 -2.01 -26.07
C LEU A 240 -5.90 -1.61 -27.54
N ARG A 241 -6.96 -1.34 -28.31
CA ARG A 241 -6.89 -0.78 -29.67
C ARG A 241 -7.07 0.74 -29.73
N ASP A 242 -7.32 1.41 -28.60
CA ASP A 242 -7.34 2.87 -28.52
C ASP A 242 -5.97 3.43 -28.98
N GLU A 243 -5.99 4.31 -29.97
CA GLU A 243 -4.78 4.89 -30.59
C GLU A 243 -4.04 5.83 -29.62
N THR A 244 -4.72 6.36 -28.62
CA THR A 244 -4.12 7.20 -27.57
C THR A 244 -3.35 6.37 -26.52
N LEU A 245 -3.55 5.04 -26.49
CA LEU A 245 -2.93 4.15 -25.51
C LEU A 245 -1.47 3.87 -25.86
N LYS A 246 -0.57 4.66 -25.25
CA LYS A 246 0.89 4.46 -25.30
C LYS A 246 1.33 3.31 -24.40
N GLN A 247 0.90 3.34 -23.14
CA GLN A 247 1.12 2.27 -22.17
C GLN A 247 -0.08 2.11 -21.23
N ALA A 248 -0.30 0.87 -20.80
CA ALA A 248 -1.37 0.49 -19.88
C ALA A 248 -0.92 -0.42 -18.72
N ILE A 249 -1.56 -0.28 -17.56
CA ILE A 249 -1.57 -1.32 -16.51
C ILE A 249 -2.96 -1.95 -16.43
N VAL A 250 -3.02 -3.27 -16.54
CA VAL A 250 -4.23 -4.10 -16.40
C VAL A 250 -4.19 -4.79 -15.05
N PHE A 251 -5.14 -4.50 -14.16
CA PHE A 251 -5.20 -5.05 -12.81
C PHE A 251 -6.10 -6.29 -12.72
N THR A 252 -5.54 -7.42 -12.29
CA THR A 252 -6.26 -8.69 -12.06
C THR A 252 -6.28 -9.09 -10.58
N ALA A 253 -7.24 -9.94 -10.20
CA ALA A 253 -7.47 -10.35 -8.82
C ALA A 253 -6.46 -11.39 -8.30
N THR A 254 -5.88 -12.24 -9.16
CA THR A 254 -4.87 -13.23 -8.75
C THR A 254 -3.67 -13.28 -9.70
N LYS A 255 -2.56 -13.84 -9.18
CA LYS A 255 -1.34 -14.09 -9.94
C LYS A 255 -1.56 -14.96 -11.19
N ARG A 256 -2.37 -16.03 -11.07
CA ARG A 256 -2.67 -16.94 -12.20
C ARG A 256 -3.41 -16.22 -13.32
N ASP A 257 -4.30 -15.29 -12.97
CA ASP A 257 -5.02 -14.46 -13.94
C ASP A 257 -4.09 -13.43 -14.57
N ALA A 258 -3.09 -12.91 -13.83
CA ALA A 258 -2.07 -12.02 -14.37
C ALA A 258 -1.18 -12.72 -15.41
N ASP A 259 -0.73 -13.94 -15.11
CA ASP A 259 0.06 -14.77 -16.03
C ASP A 259 -0.74 -15.13 -17.29
N SER A 260 -1.90 -15.78 -17.10
CA SER A 260 -2.76 -16.25 -18.19
C SER A 260 -3.21 -15.12 -19.12
N LEU A 261 -3.54 -13.94 -18.58
CA LEU A 261 -3.92 -12.78 -19.38
C LEU A 261 -2.72 -12.13 -20.07
N ALA A 262 -1.53 -12.09 -19.44
CA ALA A 262 -0.32 -11.59 -20.08
C ALA A 262 0.10 -12.47 -21.28
N ASP A 263 0.09 -13.80 -21.12
CA ASP A 263 0.39 -14.75 -22.19
C ASP A 263 -0.66 -14.67 -23.31
N THR A 264 -1.95 -14.55 -22.97
CA THR A 264 -3.04 -14.36 -23.94
C THR A 264 -2.86 -13.08 -24.77
N LEU A 265 -2.47 -11.96 -24.13
CA LEU A 265 -2.21 -10.70 -24.83
C LEU A 265 -0.91 -10.76 -25.65
N PHE A 266 0.12 -11.45 -25.17
CA PHE A 266 1.37 -11.64 -25.90
C PHE A 266 1.15 -12.48 -27.17
N ALA A 267 0.37 -13.56 -27.09
CA ALA A 267 -0.04 -14.37 -28.25
C ALA A 267 -0.90 -13.58 -29.26
N GLN A 268 -1.58 -12.51 -28.82
CA GLN A 268 -2.32 -11.58 -29.68
C GLN A 268 -1.45 -10.44 -30.25
N GLY A 269 -0.13 -10.48 -30.05
CA GLY A 269 0.83 -9.52 -30.60
C GLY A 269 1.07 -8.28 -29.75
N TYR A 270 0.47 -8.16 -28.56
CA TYR A 270 0.79 -7.06 -27.65
C TYR A 270 2.14 -7.29 -26.97
N ALA A 271 2.92 -6.22 -26.80
CA ALA A 271 4.09 -6.22 -25.93
C ALA A 271 3.65 -6.27 -24.45
N ALA A 272 3.20 -7.45 -24.00
CA ALA A 272 2.65 -7.72 -22.67
C ALA A 272 3.63 -8.47 -21.75
N ALA A 273 3.44 -8.34 -20.44
CA ALA A 273 4.08 -9.16 -19.40
C ALA A 273 3.31 -9.09 -18.08
N ALA A 274 3.42 -10.13 -17.25
CA ALA A 274 2.83 -10.20 -15.91
C ALA A 274 3.71 -9.51 -14.83
N LEU A 275 3.08 -9.09 -13.73
CA LEU A 275 3.73 -8.61 -12.51
C LEU A 275 2.98 -9.04 -11.24
N HIS A 276 3.56 -9.97 -10.48
CA HIS A 276 2.95 -10.55 -9.28
C HIS A 276 4.02 -10.95 -8.24
N GLY A 277 3.59 -11.34 -7.03
CA GLY A 277 4.49 -11.57 -5.89
C GLY A 277 5.38 -12.82 -5.98
N ASP A 278 5.01 -13.81 -6.79
CA ASP A 278 5.77 -15.07 -6.95
C ASP A 278 6.97 -14.93 -7.90
N MET A 279 7.02 -13.88 -8.75
CA MET A 279 8.14 -13.66 -9.66
C MET A 279 9.45 -13.53 -8.90
N ASN A 280 10.54 -14.06 -9.46
CA ASN A 280 11.85 -13.80 -8.86
C ASN A 280 12.28 -12.34 -9.13
N GLN A 281 13.19 -11.82 -8.30
CA GLN A 281 13.56 -10.40 -8.37
C GLN A 281 14.21 -10.03 -9.72
N ARG A 282 14.83 -10.98 -10.43
CA ARG A 282 15.46 -10.73 -11.74
C ARG A 282 14.40 -10.52 -12.82
N GLU A 283 13.36 -11.35 -12.85
CA GLU A 283 12.21 -11.18 -13.74
C GLU A 283 11.43 -9.90 -13.43
N ARG A 284 11.15 -9.64 -12.15
CA ARG A 284 10.38 -8.46 -11.73
C ARG A 284 11.12 -7.16 -12.07
N THR A 285 12.43 -7.09 -11.82
CA THR A 285 13.26 -5.96 -12.25
C THR A 285 13.32 -5.85 -13.79
N ARG A 286 13.53 -6.95 -14.52
CA ARG A 286 13.54 -6.94 -16.01
C ARG A 286 12.23 -6.40 -16.58
N THR A 287 11.09 -6.79 -16.02
CA THR A 287 9.75 -6.35 -16.45
C THR A 287 9.55 -4.86 -16.16
N LEU A 288 9.91 -4.39 -14.97
CA LEU A 288 9.82 -2.97 -14.61
C LEU A 288 10.77 -2.09 -15.44
N THR A 289 11.98 -2.56 -15.77
CA THR A 289 12.91 -1.87 -16.70
C THR A 289 12.33 -1.82 -18.12
N ARG A 290 11.77 -2.91 -18.63
CA ARG A 290 11.10 -2.90 -19.95
C ARG A 290 9.93 -1.91 -19.99
N LEU A 291 9.12 -1.85 -18.93
CA LEU A 291 8.01 -0.89 -18.84
C LEU A 291 8.50 0.57 -18.82
N ARG A 292 9.49 0.89 -17.98
CA ARG A 292 10.10 2.24 -17.91
C ARG A 292 10.72 2.69 -19.24
N ASN A 293 11.23 1.76 -20.04
CA ASN A 293 11.92 2.05 -21.29
C ASN A 293 11.00 1.89 -22.52
N GLY A 294 9.66 1.89 -22.36
CA GLY A 294 8.70 1.73 -23.46
C GLY A 294 8.60 0.33 -24.07
N GLY A 295 9.52 -0.59 -23.75
CA GLY A 295 9.60 -1.96 -24.26
C GLY A 295 8.53 -2.94 -23.74
N LEU A 296 7.47 -2.43 -23.11
CA LEU A 296 6.20 -3.09 -22.82
C LEU A 296 5.07 -2.06 -23.06
N ARG A 297 4.04 -2.44 -23.82
CA ARG A 297 2.82 -1.64 -24.01
C ARG A 297 1.79 -1.94 -22.91
N VAL A 298 1.77 -3.17 -22.40
CA VAL A 298 0.81 -3.62 -21.38
C VAL A 298 1.54 -4.33 -20.24
N LEU A 299 1.28 -3.90 -19.01
CA LEU A 299 1.64 -4.65 -17.80
C LEU A 299 0.36 -5.24 -17.20
N VAL A 300 0.28 -6.56 -17.08
CA VAL A 300 -0.80 -7.21 -16.30
C VAL A 300 -0.30 -7.43 -14.88
N ALA A 301 -1.01 -6.96 -13.85
CA ALA A 301 -0.49 -6.97 -12.49
C ALA A 301 -1.53 -7.20 -11.40
N THR A 302 -1.09 -7.72 -10.25
CA THR A 302 -1.87 -7.71 -9.01
C THR A 302 -1.55 -6.48 -8.16
N ASP A 303 -2.48 -6.08 -7.28
CA ASP A 303 -2.36 -4.89 -6.43
C ASP A 303 -1.01 -4.77 -5.71
N VAL A 304 -0.61 -5.83 -5.00
CA VAL A 304 0.64 -5.89 -4.22
C VAL A 304 1.87 -5.66 -5.09
N ALA A 305 1.84 -6.11 -6.35
CA ALA A 305 2.98 -6.01 -7.25
C ALA A 305 3.05 -4.67 -8.00
N ALA A 306 1.92 -3.98 -8.19
CA ALA A 306 1.84 -2.68 -8.86
C ALA A 306 1.83 -1.46 -7.92
N ARG A 307 1.64 -1.65 -6.61
CA ARG A 307 2.01 -0.65 -5.58
C ARG A 307 3.48 -0.27 -5.72
N GLY A 308 3.81 1.00 -5.51
CA GLY A 308 5.15 1.55 -5.77
C GLY A 308 5.57 1.69 -7.24
N ILE A 309 4.82 1.20 -8.26
CA ILE A 309 5.23 1.42 -9.67
C ILE A 309 5.29 2.91 -9.96
N ASP A 310 6.47 3.32 -10.43
CA ASP A 310 6.76 4.67 -10.89
C ASP A 310 7.33 4.64 -12.32
N VAL A 311 6.48 5.14 -13.22
CA VAL A 311 6.62 5.32 -14.67
C VAL A 311 5.76 6.56 -14.99
N ALA A 312 6.20 7.43 -15.91
CA ALA A 312 5.45 8.63 -16.27
C ALA A 312 4.37 8.33 -17.34
N ASP A 313 4.71 7.48 -18.31
CA ASP A 313 4.03 7.33 -19.60
C ASP A 313 2.80 6.40 -19.60
N ILE A 314 2.32 6.01 -18.41
CA ILE A 314 1.11 5.19 -18.26
C ILE A 314 -0.12 6.06 -18.59
N THR A 315 -0.54 6.00 -19.85
CA THR A 315 -1.76 6.67 -20.35
C THR A 315 -3.05 6.05 -19.82
N HIS A 316 -3.04 4.73 -19.55
CA HIS A 316 -4.24 3.95 -19.29
C HIS A 316 -4.10 3.05 -18.07
N VAL A 317 -5.18 2.94 -17.30
CA VAL A 317 -5.35 1.93 -16.26
C VAL A 317 -6.63 1.16 -16.55
N ILE A 318 -6.56 -0.16 -16.58
CA ILE A 318 -7.72 -1.04 -16.74
C ILE A 318 -7.87 -1.86 -15.45
N ASN A 319 -8.89 -1.57 -14.66
CA ASN A 319 -9.37 -2.53 -13.66
C ASN A 319 -10.07 -3.66 -14.40
N PHE A 320 -9.35 -4.74 -14.70
CA PHE A 320 -9.96 -5.94 -15.24
C PHE A 320 -10.86 -6.53 -14.15
N ASP A 321 -10.31 -6.89 -13.00
CA ASP A 321 -11.10 -7.20 -11.81
C ASP A 321 -11.20 -5.96 -10.92
N LEU A 322 -12.38 -5.64 -10.37
CA LEU A 322 -12.51 -4.55 -9.39
C LEU A 322 -11.76 -4.91 -8.09
N PRO A 323 -11.15 -3.92 -7.40
CA PRO A 323 -10.45 -4.17 -6.15
C PRO A 323 -11.42 -4.54 -5.02
N LYS A 324 -10.93 -5.33 -4.06
CA LYS A 324 -11.69 -5.73 -2.86
C LYS A 324 -11.95 -4.56 -1.89
N PHE A 325 -11.00 -3.62 -1.86
CA PHE A 325 -10.99 -2.42 -1.04
C PHE A 325 -11.18 -1.18 -1.92
N ALA A 326 -11.87 -0.17 -1.40
CA ALA A 326 -12.25 1.03 -2.16
C ALA A 326 -11.06 1.99 -2.32
N GLU A 327 -10.17 1.95 -1.33
CA GLU A 327 -8.90 2.63 -1.23
C GLU A 327 -8.01 2.24 -2.43
N ASP A 328 -7.88 0.93 -2.69
CA ASP A 328 -7.09 0.38 -3.80
C ASP A 328 -7.51 0.94 -5.16
N TYR A 329 -8.80 1.18 -5.41
CA TYR A 329 -9.26 1.76 -6.67
C TYR A 329 -8.55 3.08 -6.98
N VAL A 330 -8.45 3.99 -6.01
CA VAL A 330 -7.76 5.28 -6.17
C VAL A 330 -6.26 5.09 -6.40
N HIS A 331 -5.62 4.14 -5.71
CA HIS A 331 -4.19 3.84 -5.88
C HIS A 331 -3.84 3.15 -7.22
N ARG A 332 -4.80 2.43 -7.81
CA ARG A 332 -4.71 1.84 -9.15
C ARG A 332 -4.85 2.90 -10.23
N ILE A 333 -5.93 3.69 -10.20
CA ILE A 333 -6.14 4.72 -11.24
C ILE A 333 -5.07 5.82 -11.18
N GLY A 334 -4.54 6.14 -9.99
CA GLY A 334 -3.35 6.99 -9.81
C GLY A 334 -2.02 6.42 -10.33
N ARG A 335 -2.03 5.30 -11.06
CA ARG A 335 -0.91 4.92 -11.95
C ARG A 335 -0.90 5.76 -13.24
N THR A 336 -2.05 6.26 -13.70
CA THR A 336 -2.15 7.31 -14.73
C THR A 336 -2.45 8.68 -14.08
N GLY A 337 -2.68 9.74 -14.88
CA GLY A 337 -2.99 11.09 -14.38
C GLY A 337 -1.83 11.72 -13.59
N ARG A 338 -0.61 11.66 -14.13
CA ARG A 338 0.63 12.00 -13.43
C ARG A 338 1.24 13.29 -13.94
N ALA A 339 1.89 14.04 -13.04
CA ALA A 339 2.50 15.35 -13.32
C ALA A 339 1.59 16.36 -14.05
N GLY A 340 0.26 16.27 -13.84
CA GLY A 340 -0.73 17.12 -14.50
C GLY A 340 -1.24 16.58 -15.85
N ALA A 341 -0.64 15.54 -16.42
CA ALA A 341 -1.15 14.90 -17.64
C ALA A 341 -2.55 14.30 -17.41
N ALA A 342 -3.34 14.23 -18.48
CA ALA A 342 -4.59 13.47 -18.50
C ALA A 342 -4.34 11.96 -18.48
N GLY A 343 -5.31 11.19 -18.01
CA GLY A 343 -5.28 9.72 -18.00
C GLY A 343 -6.66 9.11 -18.15
N VAL A 344 -6.72 7.85 -18.60
CA VAL A 344 -7.97 7.09 -18.73
C VAL A 344 -7.95 5.90 -17.79
N ALA A 345 -9.00 5.76 -16.98
CA ALA A 345 -9.22 4.68 -16.04
C ALA A 345 -10.47 3.88 -16.42
N VAL A 346 -10.28 2.77 -17.12
CA VAL A 346 -11.35 1.85 -17.49
C VAL A 346 -11.57 0.83 -16.38
N SER A 347 -12.82 0.46 -16.10
CA SER A 347 -13.16 -0.59 -15.14
C SER A 347 -14.21 -1.54 -15.68
N PHE A 348 -14.01 -2.84 -15.50
CA PHE A 348 -14.98 -3.87 -15.87
C PHE A 348 -15.67 -4.43 -14.63
N ALA A 349 -17.00 -4.43 -14.63
CA ALA A 349 -17.82 -4.94 -13.53
C ALA A 349 -18.84 -5.98 -14.02
N SER A 350 -19.07 -7.03 -13.24
CA SER A 350 -20.22 -7.91 -13.39
C SER A 350 -21.33 -7.51 -12.40
N VAL A 351 -22.51 -8.11 -12.53
CA VAL A 351 -23.61 -7.93 -11.55
C VAL A 351 -23.19 -8.29 -10.11
N LYS A 352 -22.25 -9.23 -9.96
CA LYS A 352 -21.72 -9.69 -8.66
C LYS A 352 -20.86 -8.62 -7.97
N ASP A 353 -20.30 -7.67 -8.72
CA ASP A 353 -19.38 -6.66 -8.21
C ASP A 353 -20.08 -5.40 -7.70
N SER A 354 -21.42 -5.36 -7.76
CA SER A 354 -22.25 -4.25 -7.29
C SER A 354 -21.94 -3.77 -5.87
N MET A 355 -21.57 -4.67 -4.94
CA MET A 355 -21.13 -4.28 -3.59
C MET A 355 -19.74 -3.61 -3.60
N HIS A 356 -18.79 -4.09 -4.40
CA HIS A 356 -17.46 -3.48 -4.52
C HIS A 356 -17.55 -2.10 -5.19
N LEU A 357 -18.31 -2.00 -6.29
CA LEU A 357 -18.60 -0.74 -6.96
C LEU A 357 -19.23 0.29 -6.01
N SER A 358 -20.26 -0.10 -5.24
CA SER A 358 -20.92 0.80 -4.27
C SER A 358 -19.97 1.29 -3.17
N LYS A 359 -19.04 0.45 -2.69
CA LYS A 359 -17.97 0.88 -1.77
C LYS A 359 -17.02 1.89 -2.43
N ILE A 360 -16.62 1.64 -3.68
CA ILE A 360 -15.75 2.53 -4.45
C ILE A 360 -16.41 3.90 -4.66
N GLU A 361 -17.65 3.94 -5.17
CA GLU A 361 -18.40 5.19 -5.40
C GLU A 361 -18.62 5.99 -4.10
N ARG A 362 -18.84 5.29 -2.97
CA ARG A 362 -18.95 5.92 -1.65
C ARG A 362 -17.63 6.50 -1.15
N TYR A 363 -16.50 5.87 -1.46
CA TYR A 363 -15.17 6.29 -1.03
C TYR A 363 -14.64 7.47 -1.87
N THR A 364 -14.80 7.41 -3.20
CA THR A 364 -14.48 8.54 -4.09
C THR A 364 -15.44 9.72 -3.87
N GLY A 365 -16.68 9.42 -3.47
CA GLY A 365 -17.76 10.39 -3.35
C GLY A 365 -18.41 10.75 -4.68
N GLN A 366 -18.17 9.97 -5.73
CA GLN A 366 -18.72 10.16 -7.07
C GLN A 366 -19.08 8.81 -7.72
N ARG A 367 -20.12 8.79 -8.55
CA ARG A 367 -20.43 7.62 -9.38
C ARG A 367 -19.47 7.50 -10.55
N ILE A 368 -19.21 6.26 -10.99
CA ILE A 368 -18.40 6.04 -12.20
C ILE A 368 -19.33 6.04 -13.41
N THR A 369 -19.03 6.86 -14.42
CA THR A 369 -19.83 6.95 -15.64
C THR A 369 -19.87 5.61 -16.36
N SER A 370 -21.07 5.11 -16.68
CA SER A 370 -21.24 3.87 -17.43
C SER A 370 -21.19 4.14 -18.92
N HIS A 371 -20.24 3.53 -19.62
CA HIS A 371 -20.09 3.61 -21.07
C HIS A 371 -20.49 2.28 -21.72
N ILE A 372 -21.05 2.36 -22.92
CA ILE A 372 -21.41 1.20 -23.75
C ILE A 372 -20.63 1.32 -25.05
N ILE A 373 -19.95 0.24 -25.45
CA ILE A 373 -19.26 0.14 -26.73
C ILE A 373 -20.20 -0.57 -27.71
N VAL A 374 -20.37 0.00 -28.91
CA VAL A 374 -21.27 -0.55 -29.93
C VAL A 374 -20.80 -1.94 -30.37
N GLY A 375 -21.70 -2.93 -30.37
CA GLY A 375 -21.41 -4.35 -30.60
C GLY A 375 -20.84 -5.09 -29.38
N LEU A 376 -20.57 -4.40 -28.27
CA LEU A 376 -20.17 -4.95 -26.97
C LEU A 376 -21.16 -4.51 -25.87
N GLU A 377 -22.46 -4.54 -26.18
CA GLU A 377 -23.51 -4.22 -25.22
C GLU A 377 -23.67 -5.31 -24.15
N PRO A 378 -23.73 -4.98 -22.85
CA PRO A 378 -24.05 -5.96 -21.80
C PRO A 378 -25.48 -6.46 -21.95
N ARG A 379 -25.67 -7.78 -21.97
CA ARG A 379 -26.99 -8.41 -22.05
C ARG A 379 -27.76 -8.21 -20.75
N ILE A 380 -27.08 -8.32 -19.61
CA ILE A 380 -27.67 -8.15 -18.27
C ILE A 380 -27.45 -6.72 -17.80
N LYS A 381 -28.42 -5.84 -18.04
CA LYS A 381 -28.41 -4.48 -17.50
C LYS A 381 -28.46 -4.51 -15.96
N PRO A 382 -27.49 -3.91 -15.24
CA PRO A 382 -27.52 -3.83 -13.79
C PRO A 382 -28.74 -3.04 -13.31
N ARG A 383 -29.44 -3.56 -12.30
CA ARG A 383 -30.49 -2.81 -11.62
C ARG A 383 -29.86 -1.76 -10.71
N PHE A 384 -29.69 -0.54 -11.22
CA PHE A 384 -29.29 0.61 -10.41
C PHE A 384 -30.27 0.79 -9.23
N GLN A 385 -29.81 0.53 -8.00
CA GLN A 385 -30.52 1.03 -6.82
C GLN A 385 -30.32 2.55 -6.76
N GLY A 386 -31.26 3.27 -7.37
CA GLY A 386 -31.41 4.70 -7.17
C GLY A 386 -31.96 4.94 -5.79
N ASN A 387 -31.13 5.45 -4.87
CA ASN A 387 -31.61 6.20 -3.71
C ASN A 387 -32.17 7.54 -4.20
N GLY A 388 -33.32 7.51 -4.88
CA GLY A 388 -34.21 8.66 -4.91
C GLY A 388 -34.75 8.92 -3.51
N PRO A 389 -35.18 10.14 -3.18
CA PRO A 389 -35.89 10.41 -1.94
C PRO A 389 -37.08 9.44 -1.82
N ARG A 390 -37.34 8.92 -0.61
CA ARG A 390 -38.56 8.15 -0.34
C ARG A 390 -39.77 9.08 -0.44
N GLY A 391 -40.33 9.19 -1.65
CA GLY A 391 -41.61 9.84 -1.87
C GLY A 391 -42.67 9.23 -0.96
N THR A 392 -43.40 10.08 -0.26
CA THR A 392 -44.47 9.69 0.66
C THR A 392 -45.55 8.93 -0.09
N ALA A 393 -45.68 7.63 0.17
CA ALA A 393 -46.77 6.84 -0.40
C ALA A 393 -48.11 7.36 0.13
N PRO A 394 -49.10 7.69 -0.73
CA PRO A 394 -50.40 8.17 -0.27
C PRO A 394 -51.13 7.06 0.48
N ASN A 395 -51.67 7.40 1.66
CA ASN A 395 -52.26 6.44 2.59
C ASN A 395 -53.69 6.03 2.16
N VAL A 396 -53.78 5.05 1.26
CA VAL A 396 -55.07 4.52 0.76
C VAL A 396 -55.73 3.61 1.81
N THR A 397 -56.57 4.21 2.64
CA THR A 397 -57.29 3.55 3.75
C THR A 397 -58.47 2.68 3.25
N GLN A 398 -58.19 1.44 2.85
CA GLN A 398 -59.25 0.46 2.57
C GLN A 398 -60.01 0.05 3.85
N LYS A 399 -61.17 0.69 4.08
CA LYS A 399 -62.18 0.26 5.05
C LYS A 399 -62.61 -1.20 4.80
N ARG A 400 -62.23 -2.13 5.68
CA ARG A 400 -62.93 -3.42 5.82
C ARG A 400 -63.94 -3.34 6.97
N LYS A 401 -65.22 -3.44 6.63
CA LYS A 401 -66.31 -3.58 7.62
C LYS A 401 -66.23 -4.95 8.30
N ARG A 402 -66.30 -4.99 9.64
CA ARG A 402 -66.90 -6.10 10.40
C ARG A 402 -67.77 -5.53 11.52
N ALA A 403 -68.85 -6.22 11.81
CA ALA A 403 -69.87 -5.86 12.80
C ALA A 403 -69.49 -6.41 14.20
N PRO A 404 -70.18 -5.99 15.28
CA PRO A 404 -69.58 -5.96 16.62
C PRO A 404 -69.94 -7.17 17.50
N PHE A 405 -69.22 -7.30 18.62
CA PHE A 405 -69.78 -7.80 19.88
C PHE A 405 -69.10 -7.12 21.08
N SER A 406 -69.84 -6.98 22.18
CA SER A 406 -69.36 -6.56 23.51
C SER A 406 -68.62 -7.71 24.23
N GLY A 407 -67.91 -7.53 25.35
CA GLY A 407 -67.62 -6.37 26.20
C GLY A 407 -67.00 -6.84 27.54
N PHE A 408 -66.72 -5.91 28.47
CA PHE A 408 -66.07 -6.14 29.79
C PHE A 408 -64.61 -6.65 29.78
N ASP A 409 -63.76 -6.41 30.79
CA ASP A 409 -63.50 -5.17 31.56
C ASP A 409 -62.14 -5.29 32.30
N SER A 410 -61.79 -4.29 33.12
CA SER A 410 -60.82 -4.30 34.23
C SER A 410 -59.31 -4.19 33.91
N ARG A 411 -58.80 -2.97 34.11
CA ARG A 411 -57.41 -2.59 34.50
C ARG A 411 -57.12 -3.01 35.97
N PRO A 412 -55.91 -2.81 36.57
CA PRO A 412 -54.68 -2.11 36.12
C PRO A 412 -53.46 -3.09 36.03
N SER A 413 -52.17 -2.85 36.32
CA SER A 413 -51.43 -1.72 36.92
C SER A 413 -49.92 -1.70 36.56
N PHE A 414 -49.17 -0.79 37.20
CA PHE A 414 -47.71 -0.57 37.10
C PHE A 414 -46.91 -1.40 38.13
N GLY A 415 -45.59 -1.54 37.90
CA GLY A 415 -44.61 -1.96 38.91
C GLY A 415 -43.15 -1.92 38.41
N ALA A 416 -42.28 -1.14 39.05
CA ALA A 416 -40.85 -1.00 38.71
C ALA A 416 -39.97 -1.96 39.56
N PRO A 417 -38.68 -2.18 39.24
CA PRO A 417 -37.90 -3.31 39.78
C PRO A 417 -37.26 -3.05 41.15
N GLY A 418 -36.85 -4.14 41.82
CA GLY A 418 -36.07 -4.15 43.06
C GLY A 418 -34.85 -5.09 42.96
N GLU A 419 -33.83 -4.83 43.78
CA GLU A 419 -32.47 -5.38 43.67
C GLU A 419 -32.12 -6.35 44.83
N SER A 420 -31.04 -7.14 44.66
CA SER A 420 -30.41 -8.08 45.62
C SER A 420 -31.20 -9.40 45.89
N GLY A 421 -30.55 -10.52 46.25
CA GLY A 421 -29.11 -10.82 46.34
C GLY A 421 -28.81 -12.16 47.06
N ARG A 422 -27.50 -12.46 47.23
CA ARG A 422 -26.87 -13.57 48.02
C ARG A 422 -26.68 -14.98 47.37
N ASN A 423 -25.40 -15.29 47.16
CA ASN A 423 -24.65 -16.51 47.51
C ASN A 423 -25.35 -17.88 47.66
N ARG A 424 -24.73 -18.91 47.06
CA ARG A 424 -24.26 -20.08 47.83
C ARG A 424 -23.05 -20.79 47.18
N ASN A 425 -22.24 -21.45 48.01
CA ASN A 425 -20.99 -22.13 47.63
C ASN A 425 -21.23 -23.51 46.98
N GLY A 426 -20.25 -23.99 46.21
CA GLY A 426 -20.22 -25.34 45.65
C GLY A 426 -18.82 -25.81 45.25
N GLN A 427 -17.93 -26.06 46.21
CA GLN A 427 -16.66 -26.74 45.95
C GLN A 427 -16.87 -28.24 45.66
N ARG A 428 -16.16 -28.80 44.67
CA ARG A 428 -15.50 -30.11 44.83
C ARG A 428 -14.34 -30.32 43.86
N THR A 429 -13.41 -31.16 44.28
CA THR A 429 -12.11 -31.43 43.64
C THR A 429 -12.04 -32.86 43.08
N ARG A 430 -11.27 -33.04 41.99
CA ARG A 430 -10.16 -34.00 41.78
C ARG A 430 -9.86 -34.09 40.27
N THR A 431 -8.65 -33.80 39.78
CA THR A 431 -7.38 -34.55 39.87
C THR A 431 -7.38 -35.86 39.09
N LEU A 432 -6.64 -35.95 37.98
CA LEU A 432 -5.55 -36.92 37.70
C LEU A 432 -5.12 -36.99 36.21
N GLY A 433 -3.82 -37.20 35.97
CA GLY A 433 -3.31 -37.98 34.83
C GLY A 433 -2.93 -37.23 33.55
N PRO A 434 -1.64 -37.25 33.12
CA PRO A 434 -1.22 -36.88 31.77
C PRO A 434 -1.06 -38.12 30.86
N ASP A 435 -1.02 -37.91 29.55
CA ASP A 435 -0.46 -38.91 28.61
C ASP A 435 0.61 -38.26 27.72
N ASN A 436 1.67 -39.00 27.41
CA ASN A 436 2.94 -38.49 26.93
C ASN A 436 3.49 -39.37 25.80
N ARG A 437 3.41 -38.88 24.56
CA ARG A 437 4.05 -39.52 23.40
C ARG A 437 4.68 -38.49 22.46
N GLY A 438 5.93 -38.13 22.78
CA GLY A 438 6.84 -37.63 21.74
C GLY A 438 7.20 -38.74 20.74
N ASN A 439 7.70 -38.36 19.56
CA ASN A 439 8.33 -39.30 18.65
C ASN A 439 9.53 -38.63 17.96
N SER A 440 10.65 -39.35 17.82
CA SER A 440 11.94 -38.79 17.42
C SER A 440 12.65 -39.65 16.38
N PHE A 441 12.66 -39.17 15.14
CA PHE A 441 13.32 -39.80 13.99
C PHE A 441 13.89 -38.72 13.06
N ARG A 442 15.06 -38.89 12.44
CA ARG A 442 16.24 -39.67 12.84
C ARG A 442 17.43 -39.05 12.07
N ASN A 443 18.57 -38.85 12.72
CA ASN A 443 19.75 -38.33 12.01
C ASN A 443 20.40 -39.45 11.17
N SER A 444 20.90 -39.14 9.97
CA SER A 444 21.59 -40.10 9.10
C SER A 444 22.72 -39.41 8.34
N ASN A 445 23.95 -39.89 8.53
CA ASN A 445 25.16 -39.45 7.83
C ASN A 445 25.49 -40.47 6.72
N GLY A 446 25.76 -40.01 5.49
CA GLY A 446 26.01 -40.94 4.37
C GLY A 446 26.70 -40.32 3.15
N ASN A 447 28.03 -40.49 3.10
CA ASN A 447 28.93 -40.43 1.93
C ASN A 447 28.83 -39.33 0.85
N ARG A 448 29.94 -38.58 0.76
CA ARG A 448 30.80 -38.43 -0.44
C ARG A 448 30.20 -38.80 -1.81
N ALA A 449 30.16 -37.80 -2.70
CA ALA A 449 30.59 -37.95 -4.10
C ALA A 449 31.30 -36.66 -4.54
N SER A 450 32.37 -36.78 -5.31
CA SER A 450 33.18 -35.66 -5.80
C SER A 450 33.07 -35.54 -7.31
N TYR A 451 32.90 -34.32 -7.82
CA TYR A 451 33.01 -34.04 -9.25
C TYR A 451 34.03 -32.93 -9.50
N GLN A 452 35.14 -33.31 -10.12
CA GLN A 452 36.03 -32.42 -10.86
C GLN A 452 35.67 -32.48 -12.35
N THR A 453 36.37 -31.66 -13.15
CA THR A 453 36.23 -31.48 -14.61
C THR A 453 34.95 -30.72 -15.04
N ALA A 454 34.97 -29.90 -16.10
CA ALA A 454 36.07 -29.57 -17.02
C ALA A 454 36.17 -28.05 -17.29
N ARG A 455 37.39 -27.57 -17.53
CA ARG A 455 37.65 -26.36 -18.33
C ARG A 455 37.85 -26.81 -19.78
N ALA A 456 37.21 -26.15 -20.74
CA ALA A 456 37.60 -26.21 -22.14
C ALA A 456 37.19 -24.93 -22.87
N LYS A 457 38.20 -24.20 -23.39
CA LYS A 457 38.15 -23.07 -24.32
C LYS A 457 37.09 -22.00 -24.02
#